data_AF-Q5BET7-F1
#
_entry.id   AF-Q5BET7-F1
#
_cell.length_a   1.000
_cell.length_b   1.000
_cell.length_c   1.000
_cell.angle_alpha   90.00
_cell.angle_beta   90.00
_cell.angle_gamma   90.00
#
_symmetry.space_group_name_H-M   'P 1'
#
loop_
_entity.id
_entity.type
_entity.pdbx_description
1 polymer ?
#
loop_
_entity_poly.entity_id
_entity_poly.type
_entity_poly.pdbx_seq_one_letter_code
_entity_poly.pdbx_strand_id
1 'polypeptide(L)'
;MPATATRAVLRQSQFLTRTAVRHSSSTSQATSKATETASSTASKAQQGLSRVSSSAGPAISNAAQGLGNTLKKVGGRTGKVVSFIESMIPPTIYYSRVGLELGKLVFRGQNMTPPSSATFQSYFQPLINALRNPASLQNANFSPQNILARVRNANKKEIALAGVTAAEVIGFFTVGEIIGRFNIVGYRGEAGHGHH
;
A
#
# COMPACT_ATOMS: atom_id res chain seq x y z
N MET A 1 -35.77 -44.00 -11.63
CA MET A 1 -36.79 -43.29 -10.83
C MET A 1 -36.28 -43.19 -9.40
N PRO A 2 -36.54 -42.08 -8.70
CA PRO A 2 -35.61 -41.21 -7.96
C PRO A 2 -35.56 -41.57 -6.45
N ALA A 3 -34.76 -40.99 -5.56
CA ALA A 3 -34.85 -39.61 -5.03
C ALA A 3 -33.76 -39.44 -3.92
N THR A 4 -32.81 -38.51 -4.05
CA THR A 4 -32.67 -37.23 -3.30
C THR A 4 -32.40 -37.27 -1.78
N ALA A 5 -31.31 -36.57 -1.41
CA ALA A 5 -31.18 -35.59 -0.30
C ALA A 5 -31.07 -36.11 1.15
N THR A 6 -30.36 -35.53 2.13
CA THR A 6 -29.46 -34.36 2.27
C THR A 6 -28.94 -34.34 3.73
N ARG A 7 -27.78 -33.69 3.98
CA ARG A 7 -27.29 -33.14 5.27
C ARG A 7 -26.92 -34.11 6.41
N ALA A 8 -25.66 -34.54 6.41
CA ALA A 8 -24.88 -34.68 7.64
C ALA A 8 -23.39 -34.39 7.36
N VAL A 9 -23.16 -33.23 6.74
CA VAL A 9 -21.85 -32.62 6.54
C VAL A 9 -21.64 -31.65 7.72
N LEU A 10 -20.48 -31.74 8.37
CA LEU A 10 -19.90 -30.81 9.36
C LEU A 10 -20.26 -30.99 10.84
N ARG A 11 -19.74 -32.06 11.46
CA ARG A 11 -19.29 -32.02 12.86
C ARG A 11 -18.04 -32.86 13.05
N GLN A 12 -16.87 -32.30 12.71
CA GLN A 12 -15.63 -32.69 13.38
C GLN A 12 -14.63 -31.54 13.34
N SER A 13 -14.67 -30.73 14.39
CA SER A 13 -13.67 -29.73 14.74
C SER A 13 -12.37 -30.44 15.11
N GLN A 14 -11.43 -30.53 14.18
CA GLN A 14 -10.04 -30.92 14.45
C GLN A 14 -9.31 -29.70 15.03
N PHE A 15 -9.27 -29.64 16.36
CA PHE A 15 -8.40 -28.77 17.10
C PHE A 15 -6.92 -29.09 16.78
N LEU A 16 -6.18 -28.06 16.36
CA LEU A 16 -4.78 -27.79 16.71
C LEU A 16 -3.74 -28.93 16.64
N THR A 17 -3.06 -29.04 15.51
CA THR A 17 -1.63 -29.38 15.46
C THR A 17 -0.92 -28.49 14.45
N ARG A 18 -0.39 -27.35 14.93
CA ARG A 18 0.58 -26.53 14.21
C ARG A 18 1.91 -27.28 14.19
N THR A 19 2.21 -27.98 13.09
CA THR A 19 3.58 -28.41 12.79
C THR A 19 4.37 -27.21 12.25
N ALA A 20 5.18 -26.62 13.13
CA ALA A 20 6.21 -25.67 12.74
C ALA A 20 7.30 -26.43 11.97
N VAL A 21 7.24 -26.39 10.64
CA VAL A 21 8.33 -26.87 9.79
C VAL A 21 9.49 -25.88 9.94
N ARG A 22 10.47 -26.23 10.76
CA ARG A 22 11.77 -25.57 10.84
C ARG A 22 12.55 -25.93 9.57
N HIS A 23 12.77 -24.96 8.68
CA HIS A 23 13.76 -25.07 7.63
C HIS A 23 15.09 -24.55 8.18
N SER A 24 15.91 -25.45 8.73
CA SER A 24 17.33 -25.20 9.01
C SER A 24 18.17 -25.92 7.97
N SER A 25 18.80 -25.18 7.06
CA SER A 25 20.17 -25.41 6.58
C SER A 25 20.43 -24.56 5.32
N SER A 26 21.62 -23.95 5.28
CA SER A 26 22.19 -23.13 4.19
C SER A 26 21.93 -21.62 4.26
N THR A 27 22.43 -20.93 5.30
CA THR A 27 22.87 -19.50 5.23
C THR A 27 23.43 -18.99 6.58
N SER A 28 24.39 -19.70 7.17
CA SER A 28 25.04 -19.22 8.41
C SER A 28 25.88 -17.95 8.20
N GLN A 29 26.20 -17.56 6.96
CA GLN A 29 27.00 -16.36 6.66
C GLN A 29 26.18 -15.12 6.29
N ALA A 30 24.98 -15.26 5.69
CA ALA A 30 24.14 -14.09 5.37
C ALA A 30 23.22 -13.69 6.53
N THR A 31 22.92 -14.60 7.47
CA THR A 31 22.21 -14.25 8.71
C THR A 31 23.07 -13.41 9.64
N SER A 32 24.39 -13.61 9.72
CA SER A 32 25.28 -12.75 10.52
C SER A 32 25.38 -11.34 9.94
N LYS A 33 25.55 -11.19 8.62
CA LYS A 33 25.57 -9.87 7.96
C LYS A 33 24.20 -9.18 7.98
N ALA A 34 23.10 -9.91 7.84
CA ALA A 34 21.76 -9.33 7.97
C ALA A 34 21.41 -8.98 9.42
N THR A 35 21.89 -9.73 10.41
CA THR A 35 21.74 -9.43 11.84
C THR A 35 22.63 -8.25 12.24
N GLU A 36 23.82 -8.10 11.66
CA GLU A 36 24.71 -6.92 11.84
C GLU A 36 24.16 -5.67 11.13
N THR A 37 23.55 -5.83 9.95
CA THR A 37 22.93 -4.70 9.23
C THR A 37 21.61 -4.28 9.86
N ALA A 38 20.81 -5.23 10.34
CA ALA A 38 19.58 -4.97 11.10
C ALA A 38 19.89 -4.42 12.49
N SER A 39 20.93 -4.91 13.18
CA SER A 39 21.36 -4.36 14.47
C SER A 39 22.05 -3.01 14.32
N SER A 40 22.77 -2.72 13.24
CA SER A 40 23.34 -1.39 12.98
C SER A 40 22.31 -0.37 12.49
N THR A 41 21.27 -0.80 11.77
CA THR A 41 20.15 0.08 11.37
C THR A 41 19.16 0.29 12.52
N ALA A 42 18.90 -0.74 13.32
CA ALA A 42 18.19 -0.62 14.59
C ALA A 42 18.99 0.27 15.55
N SER A 43 20.32 0.09 15.67
CA SER A 43 21.18 0.91 16.52
C SER A 43 21.28 2.35 16.02
N LYS A 44 21.23 2.61 14.70
CA LYS A 44 21.14 3.97 14.14
C LYS A 44 19.75 4.59 14.35
N ALA A 45 18.68 3.81 14.30
CA ALA A 45 17.33 4.25 14.63
C ALA A 45 17.16 4.47 16.14
N GLN A 46 17.80 3.65 16.99
CA GLN A 46 17.86 3.76 18.45
C GLN A 46 18.81 4.87 18.87
N GLN A 47 19.87 5.17 18.11
CA GLN A 47 20.70 6.38 18.30
C GLN A 47 19.99 7.63 17.81
N GLY A 48 19.15 7.56 16.78
CA GLY A 48 18.28 8.67 16.35
C GLY A 48 17.19 8.97 17.38
N LEU A 49 16.52 7.92 17.89
CA LEU A 49 15.59 8.00 19.03
C LEU A 49 16.29 8.43 20.32
N SER A 50 17.53 7.98 20.58
CA SER A 50 18.29 8.39 21.75
C SER A 50 18.82 9.81 21.61
N ARG A 51 19.14 10.30 20.40
CA ARG A 51 19.52 11.69 20.15
C ARG A 51 18.34 12.64 20.19
N VAL A 52 17.14 12.20 19.80
CA VAL A 52 15.88 12.96 19.97
C VAL A 52 15.36 12.85 21.41
N SER A 53 15.63 11.75 22.12
CA SER A 53 15.34 11.58 23.54
C SER A 53 16.37 12.27 24.44
N SER A 54 17.61 12.48 23.98
CA SER A 54 18.66 13.18 24.73
C SER A 54 18.74 14.66 24.40
N SER A 55 18.33 15.09 23.19
CA SER A 55 18.05 16.50 22.89
C SER A 55 16.69 16.96 23.44
N ALA A 56 15.85 16.02 23.91
CA ALA A 56 14.64 16.25 24.68
C ALA A 56 14.68 15.57 26.06
N GLY A 57 15.83 15.62 26.75
CA GLY A 57 15.87 15.39 28.19
C GLY A 57 14.97 16.39 28.94
N PRO A 58 14.86 16.25 30.25
CA PRO A 58 13.74 15.71 31.06
C PRO A 58 12.28 16.02 30.66
N ALA A 59 12.00 16.67 29.52
CA ALA A 59 10.65 17.12 29.17
C ALA A 59 9.69 15.98 28.78
N ILE A 60 10.18 14.88 28.18
CA ILE A 60 9.33 13.76 27.74
C ILE A 60 9.10 12.74 28.86
N SER A 61 10.08 12.51 29.75
CA SER A 61 9.85 11.73 30.98
C SER A 61 8.95 12.47 31.98
N ASN A 62 9.03 13.80 32.03
CA ASN A 62 8.08 14.64 32.76
C ASN A 62 6.75 14.83 32.02
N ALA A 63 6.63 14.51 30.73
CA ALA A 63 5.33 14.42 30.06
C ALA A 63 4.64 13.10 30.42
N ALA A 64 5.38 11.99 30.50
CA ALA A 64 4.83 10.70 30.96
C ALA A 64 4.50 10.70 32.47
N GLN A 65 5.33 11.34 33.31
CA GLN A 65 5.08 11.46 34.76
C GLN A 65 4.23 12.68 35.14
N GLY A 66 4.28 13.77 34.36
CA GLY A 66 3.48 14.98 34.55
C GLY A 66 2.06 14.86 33.99
N LEU A 67 1.81 13.95 33.04
CA LEU A 67 0.45 13.56 32.67
C LEU A 67 -0.25 12.86 33.85
N GLY A 68 0.43 12.03 34.63
CA GLY A 68 -0.14 11.38 35.83
C GLY A 68 -0.59 12.34 36.95
N ASN A 69 0.08 13.48 37.12
CA ASN A 69 -0.22 14.45 38.20
C ASN A 69 -0.99 15.71 37.74
N THR A 70 -0.99 16.05 36.45
CA THR A 70 -1.82 17.15 35.90
C THR A 70 -3.17 16.66 35.38
N LEU A 71 -3.29 15.39 34.99
CA LEU A 71 -4.56 14.76 34.60
C LEU A 71 -5.52 14.60 35.80
N LYS A 72 -5.01 14.52 37.03
CA LYS A 72 -5.83 14.58 38.25
C LYS A 72 -6.36 15.99 38.58
N LYS A 73 -5.83 17.05 37.95
CA LYS A 73 -6.24 18.44 38.19
C LYS A 73 -6.94 19.13 37.02
N VAL A 74 -6.92 18.56 35.80
CA VAL A 74 -7.76 19.00 34.68
C VAL A 74 -9.06 18.19 34.66
N GLY A 75 -9.90 18.42 35.68
CA GLY A 75 -11.28 17.91 35.70
C GLY A 75 -12.15 18.72 34.76
N GLY A 76 -12.71 18.10 33.72
CA GLY A 76 -13.61 18.78 32.76
C GLY A 76 -13.70 18.11 31.40
N ARG A 77 -14.34 18.79 30.43
CA ARG A 77 -14.55 18.30 29.05
C ARG A 77 -13.24 17.94 28.35
N THR A 78 -12.13 18.61 28.68
CA THR A 78 -10.78 18.33 28.16
C THR A 78 -10.21 17.00 28.67
N GLY A 79 -10.40 16.67 29.96
CA GLY A 79 -9.96 15.39 30.53
C GLY A 79 -10.68 14.20 29.91
N LYS A 80 -11.97 14.36 29.53
CA LYS A 80 -12.73 13.33 28.81
C LYS A 80 -12.13 13.04 27.42
N VAL A 81 -11.76 14.07 26.66
CA VAL A 81 -11.13 13.90 25.34
C VAL A 81 -9.76 13.24 25.46
N VAL A 82 -8.95 13.63 26.44
CA VAL A 82 -7.63 13.02 26.67
C VAL A 82 -7.78 11.53 27.04
N SER A 83 -8.70 11.19 27.95
CA SER A 83 -8.97 9.79 28.32
C SER A 83 -9.50 8.96 27.15
N PHE A 84 -10.29 9.56 26.25
CA PHE A 84 -10.79 8.90 25.05
C PHE A 84 -9.69 8.62 24.04
N ILE A 85 -8.80 9.59 23.79
CA ILE A 85 -7.62 9.40 22.94
C ILE A 85 -6.73 8.30 23.54
N GLU A 86 -6.46 8.34 24.84
CA GLU A 86 -5.65 7.33 25.54
C GLU A 86 -6.25 5.93 25.41
N SER A 87 -7.58 5.81 25.50
CA SER A 87 -8.28 4.53 25.29
C SER A 87 -8.19 4.03 23.85
N MET A 88 -7.99 4.92 22.87
CA MET A 88 -7.85 4.57 21.45
C MET A 88 -6.42 4.26 21.02
N ILE A 89 -5.39 4.68 21.77
CA ILE A 89 -3.99 4.46 21.39
C ILE A 89 -3.67 2.95 21.25
N PRO A 90 -3.95 2.09 22.25
CA PRO A 90 -3.64 0.66 22.14
C PRO A 90 -4.31 -0.06 20.96
N PRO A 91 -5.65 0.06 20.73
CA PRO A 91 -6.30 -0.62 19.61
C PRO A 91 -5.89 -0.03 18.25
N THR A 92 -5.69 1.29 18.15
CA THR A 92 -5.27 1.93 16.89
C THR A 92 -3.90 1.44 16.45
N ILE A 93 -2.96 1.26 17.37
CA ILE A 93 -1.63 0.71 17.05
C ILE A 93 -1.76 -0.74 16.54
N TYR A 94 -2.61 -1.55 17.16
CA TYR A 94 -2.80 -2.93 16.71
C TYR A 94 -3.40 -2.98 15.29
N TYR A 95 -4.51 -2.27 15.05
CA TYR A 95 -5.19 -2.30 13.76
C TYR A 95 -4.39 -1.62 12.65
N SER A 96 -3.62 -0.57 12.95
CA SER A 96 -2.71 0.02 11.97
C SER A 96 -1.61 -0.95 11.54
N ARG A 97 -1.01 -1.72 12.47
CA ARG A 97 -0.04 -2.76 12.12
C ARG A 97 -0.65 -3.85 11.23
N VAL A 98 -1.84 -4.32 11.57
CA VAL A 98 -2.55 -5.30 10.75
C VAL A 98 -2.87 -4.73 9.38
N GLY A 99 -3.38 -3.50 9.31
CA GLY A 99 -3.65 -2.80 8.05
C GLY A 99 -2.41 -2.63 7.18
N LEU A 100 -1.25 -2.31 7.78
CA LEU A 100 0.02 -2.22 7.06
C LEU A 100 0.50 -3.58 6.51
N GLU A 101 0.41 -4.66 7.29
CA GLU A 101 0.79 -5.99 6.81
C GLU A 101 -0.15 -6.49 5.71
N LEU A 102 -1.46 -6.26 5.84
CA LEU A 102 -2.42 -6.55 4.78
C LEU A 102 -2.14 -5.71 3.53
N GLY A 103 -1.83 -4.42 3.71
CA GLY A 103 -1.43 -3.54 2.63
C GLY A 103 -0.20 -4.05 1.86
N LYS A 104 0.83 -4.55 2.56
CA LYS A 104 2.01 -5.16 1.92
C LYS A 104 1.65 -6.39 1.09
N LEU A 105 0.74 -7.24 1.59
CA LEU A 105 0.29 -8.42 0.87
C LEU A 105 -0.48 -8.05 -0.39
N VAL A 106 -1.39 -7.07 -0.31
CA VAL A 106 -2.13 -6.58 -1.48
C VAL A 106 -1.20 -5.92 -2.49
N PHE A 107 -0.25 -5.10 -2.03
CA PHE A 107 0.71 -4.43 -2.90
C PHE A 107 1.54 -5.42 -3.72
N ARG A 108 2.01 -6.50 -3.08
CA ARG A 108 2.73 -7.59 -3.77
C ARG A 108 1.81 -8.44 -4.64
N GLY A 109 0.62 -8.78 -4.15
CA GLY A 109 -0.34 -9.61 -4.87
C GLY A 109 -0.88 -8.96 -6.14
N GLN A 110 -1.02 -7.63 -6.15
CA GLN A 110 -1.47 -6.84 -7.30
C GLN A 110 -0.31 -6.39 -8.21
N ASN A 111 0.92 -6.85 -7.98
CA ASN A 111 2.10 -6.46 -8.76
C ASN A 111 2.29 -4.93 -8.86
N MET A 112 2.03 -4.21 -7.77
CA MET A 112 2.14 -2.74 -7.71
C MET A 112 3.60 -2.24 -7.70
N THR A 113 4.58 -3.14 -7.75
CA THR A 113 5.99 -2.80 -7.92
C THR A 113 6.27 -2.37 -9.36
N PRO A 114 7.16 -1.38 -9.58
CA PRO A 114 7.58 -1.02 -10.92
C PRO A 114 8.11 -2.24 -11.70
N PRO A 115 7.80 -2.36 -13.00
CA PRO A 115 8.28 -3.48 -13.82
C PRO A 115 9.80 -3.42 -13.98
N SER A 116 10.41 -4.57 -14.29
CA SER A 116 11.84 -4.64 -14.59
C SER A 116 12.16 -3.83 -15.87
N SER A 117 13.41 -3.35 -15.99
CA SER A 117 13.87 -2.63 -17.18
C SER A 117 13.72 -3.46 -18.46
N ALA A 118 13.91 -4.78 -18.38
CA ALA A 118 13.71 -5.68 -19.51
C ALA A 118 12.23 -5.74 -19.96
N THR A 119 11.29 -5.76 -18.99
CA THR A 119 9.85 -5.73 -19.28
C THR A 119 9.46 -4.39 -19.91
N PHE A 120 9.99 -3.28 -19.39
CA PHE A 120 9.78 -1.96 -19.97
C PHE A 120 10.30 -1.91 -21.40
N GLN A 121 11.54 -2.36 -21.64
CA GLN A 121 12.11 -2.43 -22.98
C GLN A 121 11.22 -3.22 -23.93
N SER A 122 10.78 -4.41 -23.52
CA SER A 122 9.92 -5.28 -24.35
C SER A 122 8.60 -4.62 -24.74
N TYR A 123 7.96 -3.90 -23.81
CA TYR A 123 6.68 -3.24 -24.05
C TYR A 123 6.82 -2.02 -24.97
N PHE A 124 7.89 -1.24 -24.80
CA PHE A 124 8.13 -0.03 -25.58
C PHE A 124 8.93 -0.27 -26.87
N GLN A 125 9.55 -1.45 -27.04
CA GLN A 125 10.35 -1.77 -28.22
C GLN A 125 9.60 -1.57 -29.54
N PRO A 126 8.31 -1.98 -29.69
CA PRO A 126 7.56 -1.74 -30.92
C PRO A 126 7.37 -0.26 -31.20
N LEU A 127 7.11 0.55 -30.17
CA LEU A 127 6.92 2.00 -30.30
C LEU A 127 8.23 2.70 -30.68
N ILE A 128 9.33 2.33 -30.03
CA ILE A 128 10.66 2.87 -30.31
C ILE A 128 11.10 2.48 -31.73
N ASN A 129 10.86 1.23 -32.13
CA ASN A 129 11.17 0.75 -33.47
C ASN A 129 10.32 1.47 -34.54
N ALA A 130 9.04 1.73 -34.23
CA ALA A 130 8.14 2.51 -35.07
C ALA A 130 8.60 3.96 -35.26
N LEU A 131 9.08 4.59 -34.19
CA LEU A 131 9.62 5.95 -34.23
C LEU A 131 10.96 6.02 -34.98
N ARG A 132 11.83 5.02 -34.79
CA ARG A 132 13.16 4.96 -35.43
C ARG A 132 13.06 4.63 -36.93
N ASN A 133 12.05 3.88 -37.34
CA ASN A 133 11.82 3.49 -38.72
C ASN A 133 10.39 3.88 -39.15
N PRO A 134 10.16 5.09 -39.68
CA PRO A 134 8.82 5.55 -40.04
C PRO A 134 8.13 4.67 -41.11
N ALA A 135 8.88 3.93 -41.93
CA ALA A 135 8.32 2.90 -42.83
C ALA A 135 7.60 1.76 -42.07
N SER A 136 7.98 1.49 -40.83
CA SER A 136 7.29 0.50 -39.99
C SER A 136 5.99 1.03 -39.37
N LEU A 137 5.77 2.36 -39.34
CA LEU A 137 4.45 2.93 -39.02
C LEU A 137 3.43 2.70 -40.14
N GLN A 138 3.88 2.66 -41.40
CA GLN A 138 3.03 2.31 -42.54
C GLN A 138 2.63 0.83 -42.51
N ASN A 139 3.47 -0.04 -41.95
CA ASN A 139 3.20 -1.46 -41.73
C ASN A 139 2.54 -1.77 -40.38
N ALA A 140 2.65 -0.86 -39.40
CA ALA A 140 1.94 -0.94 -38.15
C ALA A 140 0.49 -0.57 -38.44
N ASN A 141 -0.37 -1.59 -38.53
CA ASN A 141 -1.80 -1.50 -38.83
C ASN A 141 -2.62 -0.74 -37.76
N PHE A 142 -2.23 0.47 -37.38
CA PHE A 142 -3.06 1.48 -36.71
C PHE A 142 -4.10 2.03 -37.69
N SER A 143 -4.85 1.13 -38.32
CA SER A 143 -6.01 1.48 -39.12
C SER A 143 -7.18 1.68 -38.16
N PRO A 144 -7.84 2.84 -38.19
CA PRO A 144 -9.07 3.09 -37.42
C PRO A 144 -10.12 1.99 -37.64
N GLN A 145 -10.16 1.39 -38.83
CA GLN A 145 -11.07 0.31 -39.20
C GLN A 145 -10.78 -0.97 -38.41
N ASN A 146 -9.52 -1.31 -38.16
CA ASN A 146 -9.15 -2.48 -37.35
C ASN A 146 -9.52 -2.29 -35.87
N ILE A 147 -9.36 -1.07 -35.36
CA ILE A 147 -9.75 -0.73 -33.98
C ILE A 147 -11.27 -0.79 -33.85
N LEU A 148 -12.00 -0.18 -34.79
CA LEU A 148 -13.46 -0.18 -34.79
C LEU A 148 -14.03 -1.59 -34.96
N ALA A 149 -13.42 -2.41 -35.82
CA ALA A 149 -13.77 -3.82 -35.97
C ALA A 149 -13.51 -4.59 -34.67
N ARG A 150 -12.39 -4.34 -33.98
CA ARG A 150 -12.08 -4.98 -32.70
C ARG A 150 -13.07 -4.59 -31.61
N VAL A 151 -13.45 -3.31 -31.51
CA VAL A 151 -14.43 -2.83 -30.53
C VAL A 151 -15.82 -3.40 -30.83
N ARG A 152 -16.23 -3.41 -32.12
CA ARG A 152 -17.53 -3.92 -32.54
C ARG A 152 -17.66 -5.44 -32.33
N ASN A 153 -16.57 -6.16 -32.52
CA ASN A 153 -16.53 -7.62 -32.37
C ASN A 153 -16.13 -8.07 -30.95
N ALA A 154 -15.80 -7.14 -30.04
CA ALA A 154 -15.39 -7.47 -28.68
C ALA A 154 -16.58 -7.94 -27.84
N ASN A 155 -16.30 -8.88 -26.94
CA ASN A 155 -17.31 -9.35 -26.00
C ASN A 155 -17.60 -8.27 -24.92
N LYS A 156 -18.81 -8.24 -24.36
CA LYS A 156 -19.20 -7.33 -23.26
C LYS A 156 -18.22 -7.39 -22.08
N LYS A 157 -17.68 -8.58 -21.79
CA LYS A 157 -16.67 -8.79 -20.73
C LYS A 157 -15.34 -8.10 -21.05
N GLU A 158 -14.91 -8.13 -22.30
CA GLU A 158 -13.65 -7.50 -22.74
C GLU A 158 -13.76 -5.97 -22.71
N ILE A 159 -14.90 -5.44 -23.14
CA ILE A 159 -15.19 -4.00 -23.06
C ILE A 159 -15.25 -3.54 -21.60
N ALA A 160 -15.90 -4.32 -20.73
CA ALA A 160 -15.95 -4.01 -19.30
C ALA A 160 -14.55 -4.02 -18.67
N LEU A 161 -13.73 -5.03 -18.98
CA LEU A 161 -12.35 -5.10 -18.49
C LEU A 161 -11.53 -3.91 -19.00
N ALA A 162 -11.60 -3.59 -20.29
CA ALA A 162 -10.91 -2.45 -20.86
C ALA A 162 -11.35 -1.13 -20.21
N GLY A 163 -12.65 -0.96 -19.94
CA GLY A 163 -13.18 0.21 -19.24
C GLY A 163 -12.68 0.32 -17.80
N VAL A 164 -12.67 -0.79 -17.04
CA VAL A 164 -12.13 -0.81 -15.66
C VAL A 164 -10.64 -0.50 -15.66
N THR A 165 -9.86 -1.11 -16.55
CA THR A 165 -8.43 -0.84 -16.66
C THR A 165 -8.15 0.61 -17.07
N ALA A 166 -8.95 1.18 -17.97
CA ALA A 166 -8.81 2.59 -18.34
C ALA A 166 -9.11 3.53 -17.15
N ALA A 167 -10.16 3.24 -16.38
CA ALA A 167 -10.49 3.97 -15.17
C ALA A 167 -9.37 3.85 -14.11
N GLU A 168 -8.76 2.69 -13.98
CA GLU A 168 -7.62 2.45 -13.07
C GLU A 168 -6.39 3.26 -13.49
N VAL A 169 -6.05 3.30 -14.78
CA VAL A 169 -4.94 4.12 -15.29
C VAL A 169 -5.17 5.61 -15.03
N ILE A 170 -6.39 6.11 -15.26
CA ILE A 170 -6.77 7.49 -14.92
C ILE A 170 -6.67 7.72 -13.41
N GLY A 171 -7.11 6.76 -12.60
CA GLY A 171 -6.98 6.79 -11.15
C GLY A 171 -5.52 6.96 -10.71
N PHE A 172 -4.61 6.10 -11.19
CA PHE A 172 -3.18 6.22 -10.88
C PHE A 172 -2.55 7.52 -11.37
N PHE A 173 -2.96 8.03 -12.53
CA PHE A 173 -2.52 9.33 -13.02
C PHE A 173 -2.90 10.44 -12.05
N THR A 174 -4.15 10.48 -11.57
CA THR A 174 -4.59 11.50 -10.59
C THR A 174 -3.89 11.37 -9.24
N VAL A 175 -3.61 10.14 -8.77
CA VAL A 175 -2.81 9.92 -7.56
C VAL A 175 -1.37 10.45 -7.76
N GLY A 176 -0.79 10.23 -8.93
CA GLY A 176 0.51 10.79 -9.31
C GLY A 176 0.49 12.32 -9.30
N GLU A 177 -0.57 12.95 -9.80
CA GLU A 177 -0.75 14.40 -9.76
C GLU A 177 -0.85 14.92 -8.32
N ILE A 178 -1.63 14.25 -7.45
CA ILE A 178 -1.75 14.60 -6.02
C ILE A 178 -0.38 14.57 -5.33
N ILE A 179 0.43 13.54 -5.60
CA ILE A 179 1.80 13.42 -5.07
C ILE A 179 2.69 14.52 -5.65
N GLY A 180 2.64 14.75 -6.97
CA GLY A 180 3.45 15.76 -7.65
C GLY A 180 3.17 17.19 -7.19
N ARG A 181 1.91 17.51 -6.88
CA ARG A 181 1.49 18.84 -6.40
C ARG A 181 1.45 18.96 -4.86
N PHE A 182 1.68 17.86 -4.13
CA PHE A 182 1.55 17.76 -2.67
C PHE A 182 0.26 18.40 -2.13
N ASN A 183 -0.85 18.18 -2.84
CA ASN A 183 -2.17 18.69 -2.47
C ASN A 183 -3.27 17.73 -2.91
N ILE A 184 -4.19 17.42 -2.00
CA ILE A 184 -5.31 16.52 -2.24
C ILE A 184 -6.37 17.20 -3.11
N VAL A 185 -6.64 18.49 -2.87
CA VAL A 185 -7.72 19.23 -3.54
C VAL A 185 -7.16 20.48 -4.22
N GLY A 186 -7.31 20.53 -5.55
CA GLY A 186 -6.91 21.69 -6.36
C GLY A 186 -5.41 22.00 -6.37
N TYR A 187 -5.05 23.09 -7.03
CA TYR A 187 -3.70 23.65 -7.00
C TYR A 187 -3.59 24.70 -5.89
N ARG A 188 -2.40 24.80 -5.28
CA ARG A 188 -2.14 25.87 -4.32
C ARG A 188 -2.06 27.19 -5.10
N GLY A 189 -2.92 28.16 -4.78
CA GLY A 189 -2.87 29.51 -5.35
C GLY A 189 -3.94 29.88 -6.37
N GLU A 190 -4.91 29.02 -6.66
CA GLU A 190 -6.16 29.49 -7.28
C GLU A 190 -6.95 30.25 -6.20
N ALA A 191 -6.89 31.58 -6.24
CA ALA A 191 -7.87 32.40 -5.54
C ALA A 191 -9.23 32.00 -6.10
N GLY A 192 -10.09 31.43 -5.26
CA GLY A 192 -11.47 31.17 -5.65
C GLY A 192 -12.02 32.45 -6.25
N HIS A 193 -12.50 32.39 -7.49
CA HIS A 193 -13.21 33.50 -8.10
C HIS A 193 -14.37 33.85 -7.16
N GLY A 194 -14.15 34.87 -6.34
CA GLY A 194 -15.17 35.46 -5.51
C GLY A 194 -16.23 35.97 -6.46
N HIS A 195 -17.38 35.30 -6.45
CA HIS A 195 -18.59 35.81 -7.04
C HIS A 195 -18.91 37.13 -6.33
N HIS A 196 -18.64 38.24 -7.02
CA HIS A 196 -19.31 39.51 -6.84
C HIS A 196 -20.55 39.55 -7.72
#